data_AF-A0A845UL00-F1
#
_entry.id   AF-A0A845UL00-F1
#
_cell.length_a   1.000
_cell.length_b   1.000
_cell.length_c   1.000
_cell.angle_alpha   90.00
_cell.angle_beta   90.00
_cell.angle_gamma   90.00
#
_symmetry.space_group_name_H-M   'P 1'
#
loop_
_entity.id
_entity.type
_entity.pdbx_description
1 polymer ?
#
loop_
_entity_poly.entity_id
_entity_poly.type
_entity_poly.pdbx_seq_one_letter_code
_entity_poly.pdbx_strand_id
1 'polypeptide(L)'
;MADETQTLFADMALAAFLESPAPQMVLENRHITDINHAGARLFGSPREELLGRPTMDLHPTVAGYDSLGEAYAESFLADKKNYFEDERLLKTLKGETFWARIRGKPLADEKTVWSIERVQAVGVNLDCLTDREHQVVRQLARGLTSKQAAEQLGCSHRTVETHRGRIMKKLDARNIAELLQKISA
;
A
#
# COMPACT_ATOMS: atom_id res chain seq x y z
N MET A 1 1.91 -8.08 -44.54
CA MET A 1 2.39 -6.69 -44.38
C MET A 1 1.69 -5.92 -43.25
N ALA A 2 0.38 -5.62 -43.31
CA ALA A 2 -0.31 -4.94 -42.19
C ALA A 2 -0.37 -5.79 -40.90
N ASP A 3 -0.57 -7.10 -41.05
CA ASP A 3 -0.68 -8.08 -39.96
C ASP A 3 0.66 -8.29 -39.22
N GLU A 4 1.75 -8.56 -39.95
CA GLU A 4 3.10 -8.75 -39.39
C GLU A 4 3.62 -7.52 -38.63
N THR A 5 3.27 -6.31 -39.07
CA THR A 5 3.70 -5.06 -38.41
C THR A 5 2.94 -4.85 -37.09
N GLN A 6 1.66 -5.23 -37.04
CA GLN A 6 0.86 -5.19 -35.82
C GLN A 6 1.31 -6.27 -34.82
N THR A 7 1.62 -7.48 -35.28
CA THR A 7 2.18 -8.55 -34.44
C THR A 7 3.52 -8.13 -33.84
N LEU A 8 4.45 -7.62 -34.66
CA LEU A 8 5.76 -7.18 -34.18
C LEU A 8 5.66 -6.06 -33.13
N PHE A 9 4.74 -5.10 -33.34
CA PHE A 9 4.50 -4.04 -32.36
C PHE A 9 3.93 -4.60 -31.05
N ALA A 10 2.98 -5.54 -31.13
CA ALA A 10 2.38 -6.17 -29.95
C ALA A 10 3.42 -6.96 -29.14
N ASP A 11 4.29 -7.72 -29.81
CA ASP A 11 5.38 -8.46 -29.17
C ASP A 11 6.36 -7.52 -28.46
N MET A 12 6.73 -6.41 -29.13
CA MET A 12 7.62 -5.41 -28.55
C MET A 12 6.97 -4.70 -27.36
N ALA A 13 5.68 -4.36 -27.44
CA ALA A 13 4.94 -3.73 -26.35
C ALA A 13 4.82 -4.66 -25.14
N LEU A 14 4.55 -5.94 -25.37
CA LEU A 14 4.52 -6.97 -24.33
C LEU A 14 5.89 -7.13 -23.68
N ALA A 15 6.96 -7.23 -24.47
CA ALA A 15 8.32 -7.31 -23.95
C ALA A 15 8.67 -6.06 -23.13
N ALA A 16 8.32 -4.86 -23.61
CA ALA A 16 8.55 -3.62 -22.88
C ALA A 16 7.81 -3.58 -21.54
N PHE A 17 6.58 -4.09 -21.47
CA PHE A 17 5.83 -4.21 -20.22
C PHE A 17 6.49 -5.21 -19.26
N LEU A 18 6.78 -6.43 -19.74
CA LEU A 18 7.33 -7.52 -18.92
C LEU A 18 8.71 -7.19 -18.36
N GLU A 19 9.57 -6.58 -19.19
CA GLU A 19 10.96 -6.24 -18.86
C GLU A 19 11.13 -4.85 -18.23
N SER A 20 10.05 -4.06 -18.13
CA SER A 20 10.09 -2.76 -17.47
C SER A 20 10.62 -2.90 -16.03
N PRO A 21 11.60 -2.06 -15.61
CA PRO A 21 12.14 -2.10 -14.26
C PRO A 21 11.17 -1.52 -13.22
N ALA A 22 10.16 -0.75 -13.66
CA ALA A 22 9.13 -0.22 -12.80
C ALA A 22 8.10 -1.34 -12.49
N PRO A 23 7.76 -1.61 -11.22
CA PRO A 23 6.75 -2.61 -10.90
C PRO A 23 5.38 -2.14 -11.40
N GLN A 24 4.80 -2.90 -12.33
CA GLN A 24 3.55 -2.55 -13.00
C GLN A 24 2.56 -3.72 -12.99
N MET A 25 1.27 -3.41 -12.85
CA MET A 25 0.18 -4.37 -13.01
C MET A 25 -0.98 -3.79 -13.82
N VAL A 26 -1.72 -4.67 -14.49
CA VAL A 26 -2.95 -4.36 -15.19
C VAL A 26 -4.11 -4.99 -14.43
N LEU A 27 -5.17 -4.21 -14.22
CA LEU A 27 -6.37 -4.66 -13.54
C LEU A 27 -7.59 -4.57 -14.43
N GLU A 28 -8.51 -5.50 -14.24
CA GLU A 28 -9.87 -5.49 -14.76
C GLU A 28 -10.80 -5.90 -13.61
N ASN A 29 -11.86 -5.14 -13.33
CA ASN A 29 -12.78 -5.43 -12.23
C ASN A 29 -12.10 -5.70 -10.87
N ARG A 30 -11.04 -4.94 -10.57
CA ARG A 30 -10.19 -5.07 -9.37
C ARG A 30 -9.45 -6.42 -9.24
N HIS A 31 -9.32 -7.18 -10.33
CA HIS A 31 -8.53 -8.40 -10.42
C HIS A 31 -7.28 -8.18 -11.27
N ILE A 32 -6.18 -8.84 -10.90
CA ILE A 32 -4.89 -8.74 -11.59
C ILE A 32 -4.97 -9.54 -12.89
N THR A 33 -5.06 -8.85 -14.02
CA THR A 33 -5.05 -9.49 -15.35
C THR A 33 -3.65 -9.63 -15.90
N ASP A 34 -2.74 -8.72 -15.53
CA ASP A 34 -1.31 -8.86 -15.80
C ASP A 34 -0.45 -8.20 -14.72
N ILE A 35 0.79 -8.66 -14.58
CA ILE A 35 1.82 -8.08 -13.73
C ILE A 35 3.19 -8.38 -14.33
N ASN A 36 4.07 -7.38 -14.36
CA ASN A 36 5.40 -7.56 -14.94
C ASN A 36 6.40 -8.19 -13.95
N HIS A 37 7.61 -8.50 -14.42
CA HIS A 37 8.63 -9.15 -13.60
C HIS A 37 9.04 -8.30 -12.38
N ALA A 38 9.08 -6.98 -12.51
CA ALA A 38 9.34 -6.08 -11.39
C ALA A 38 8.21 -6.11 -10.34
N GLY A 39 6.94 -6.16 -10.77
CA GLY A 39 5.77 -6.33 -9.92
C GLY A 39 5.80 -7.63 -9.13
N ALA A 40 6.03 -8.76 -9.81
CA ALA A 40 6.15 -10.06 -9.16
C ALA A 40 7.26 -10.09 -8.09
N ARG A 41 8.43 -9.50 -8.40
CA ARG A 41 9.52 -9.34 -7.43
C ARG A 41 9.12 -8.47 -6.23
N LEU A 42 8.44 -7.35 -6.46
CA LEU A 42 7.99 -6.46 -5.38
C LEU A 42 7.07 -7.16 -4.38
N PHE A 43 6.17 -8.01 -4.86
CA PHE A 43 5.24 -8.80 -4.03
C PHE A 43 5.81 -10.16 -3.58
N GLY A 44 7.06 -10.48 -3.91
CA GLY A 44 7.77 -11.67 -3.45
C GLY A 44 7.09 -13.00 -3.81
N SER A 45 6.31 -13.01 -4.89
CA SER A 45 5.47 -14.15 -5.33
C SER A 45 5.62 -14.36 -6.84
N PRO A 46 5.59 -15.62 -7.34
CA PRO A 46 5.58 -15.90 -8.77
C PRO A 46 4.42 -15.18 -9.47
N ARG A 47 4.62 -14.80 -10.73
CA ARG A 47 3.61 -14.08 -11.53
C ARG A 47 2.32 -14.89 -11.62
N GLU A 48 2.44 -16.19 -11.86
CA GLU A 48 1.34 -17.14 -12.03
C GLU A 48 0.47 -17.23 -10.78
N GLU A 49 1.05 -17.02 -9.59
CA GLU A 49 0.30 -16.98 -8.35
C GLU A 49 -0.47 -15.67 -8.17
N LEU A 50 -0.04 -14.58 -8.80
CA LEU A 50 -0.67 -13.26 -8.69
C LEU A 50 -1.80 -13.06 -9.70
N LEU A 51 -1.67 -13.67 -10.89
CA LEU A 51 -2.68 -13.55 -11.95
C LEU A 51 -4.04 -14.08 -11.50
N GLY A 52 -5.08 -13.35 -11.89
CA GLY A 52 -6.48 -13.66 -11.57
C GLY A 52 -6.89 -13.37 -10.12
N ARG A 53 -5.96 -12.98 -9.24
CA ARG A 53 -6.31 -12.65 -7.85
C ARG A 53 -7.01 -11.29 -7.74
N PRO A 54 -7.92 -11.11 -6.77
CA PRO A 54 -8.41 -9.79 -6.41
C PRO A 54 -7.28 -8.97 -5.79
N THR A 55 -7.20 -7.68 -6.10
CA THR A 55 -6.20 -6.79 -5.48
C THR A 55 -6.42 -6.60 -3.99
N MET A 56 -7.59 -6.97 -3.47
CA MET A 56 -7.87 -7.06 -2.03
C MET A 56 -6.85 -7.97 -1.31
N ASP A 57 -6.34 -9.03 -1.94
CA ASP A 57 -5.33 -9.92 -1.35
C ASP A 57 -4.01 -9.19 -1.06
N LEU A 58 -3.76 -8.06 -1.74
CA LEU A 58 -2.57 -7.22 -1.57
C LEU A 58 -2.80 -6.07 -0.56
N HIS A 59 -3.97 -6.01 0.07
CA HIS A 59 -4.31 -4.99 1.06
C HIS A 59 -4.35 -5.59 2.48
N PRO A 60 -3.72 -4.95 3.49
CA PRO A 60 -3.73 -5.46 4.87
C PRO A 60 -5.12 -5.47 5.51
N THR A 61 -5.99 -4.55 5.10
CA THR A 61 -7.34 -4.39 5.66
C THR A 61 -8.37 -4.13 4.57
N VAL A 62 -9.60 -4.59 4.81
CA VAL A 62 -10.75 -4.33 3.93
C VAL A 62 -11.05 -2.83 3.87
N ALA A 63 -11.01 -2.13 5.00
CA ALA A 63 -11.24 -0.68 5.05
C ALA A 63 -10.23 0.12 4.21
N GLY A 64 -8.95 -0.30 4.19
CA GLY A 64 -7.95 0.30 3.31
C GLY A 64 -8.26 0.05 1.83
N TYR A 65 -8.69 -1.17 1.49
CA TYR A 65 -9.09 -1.51 0.13
C TYR A 65 -10.32 -0.71 -0.35
N ASP A 66 -11.35 -0.58 0.49
CA ASP A 66 -12.58 0.13 0.13
C ASP A 66 -12.34 1.63 -0.07
N SER A 67 -11.53 2.26 0.80
CA SER A 67 -11.19 3.68 0.64
C SER A 67 -10.40 3.98 -0.64
N LEU A 68 -9.65 3.00 -1.18
CA LEU A 68 -9.05 3.13 -2.52
C LEU A 68 -10.10 3.19 -3.59
N GLY A 69 -11.08 2.29 -3.52
CA GLY A 69 -12.16 2.20 -4.49
C GLY A 69 -12.95 3.50 -4.54
N GLU A 70 -13.26 4.06 -3.37
CA GLU A 70 -13.93 5.36 -3.23
C GLU A 70 -13.07 6.51 -3.78
N ALA A 71 -11.82 6.64 -3.33
CA ALA A 71 -10.92 7.70 -3.78
C ALA A 71 -10.64 7.63 -5.29
N TYR A 72 -10.48 6.41 -5.83
CA TYR A 72 -10.33 6.19 -7.26
C TYR A 72 -11.59 6.60 -8.02
N ALA A 73 -12.77 6.16 -7.58
CA ALA A 73 -14.05 6.52 -8.20
C ALA A 73 -14.29 8.04 -8.16
N GLU A 74 -14.02 8.71 -7.05
CA GLU A 74 -14.11 10.16 -6.92
C GLU A 74 -13.14 10.88 -7.86
N SER A 75 -11.88 10.48 -7.90
CA SER A 75 -10.87 11.08 -8.78
C SER A 75 -11.20 10.91 -10.26
N PHE A 76 -11.83 9.79 -10.64
CA PHE A 76 -12.21 9.50 -12.02
C PHE A 76 -13.51 10.21 -12.45
N LEU A 77 -14.53 10.18 -11.60
CA LEU A 77 -15.86 10.72 -11.90
C LEU A 77 -15.91 12.25 -11.75
N ALA A 78 -15.11 12.83 -10.85
CA ALA A 78 -15.23 14.25 -10.52
C ALA A 78 -14.46 15.19 -11.46
N ASP A 79 -13.37 14.75 -12.13
CA ASP A 79 -12.41 15.74 -12.68
C ASP A 79 -11.71 15.38 -14.00
N LYS A 80 -12.21 14.42 -14.80
CA LYS A 80 -11.54 13.97 -16.07
C LYS A 80 -10.04 13.65 -15.89
N LYS A 81 -9.58 13.38 -14.67
CA LYS A 81 -8.18 13.09 -14.40
C LYS A 81 -7.90 11.67 -14.84
N ASN A 82 -7.23 11.56 -15.98
CA ASN A 82 -6.73 10.31 -16.52
C ASN A 82 -5.51 9.77 -15.73
N TYR A 83 -5.46 10.06 -14.43
CA TYR A 83 -4.33 9.79 -13.54
C TYR A 83 -4.76 9.85 -12.08
N PHE A 84 -4.34 8.85 -11.31
CA PHE A 84 -4.54 8.72 -9.87
C PHE A 84 -3.19 8.46 -9.20
N GLU A 85 -2.98 9.01 -8.00
CA GLU A 85 -1.79 8.77 -7.19
C GLU A 85 -2.18 8.73 -5.71
N ASP A 86 -1.68 7.74 -4.99
CA ASP A 86 -1.92 7.55 -3.56
C ASP A 86 -0.71 6.88 -2.90
N GLU A 87 -0.58 7.03 -1.59
CA GLU A 87 0.40 6.34 -0.77
C GLU A 87 -0.29 5.56 0.34
N ARG A 88 0.02 4.26 0.45
CA ARG A 88 -0.70 3.36 1.35
C ARG A 88 0.11 2.13 1.74
N LEU A 89 -0.36 1.45 2.79
CA LEU A 89 0.16 0.17 3.21
C LEU A 89 -0.41 -0.93 2.31
N LEU A 90 0.47 -1.67 1.64
CA LEU A 90 0.16 -2.91 0.94
C LEU A 90 0.78 -4.10 1.68
N LYS A 91 0.40 -5.31 1.28
CA LYS A 91 1.03 -6.54 1.74
C LYS A 91 1.37 -7.47 0.57
N THR A 92 2.36 -8.31 0.78
CA THR A 92 2.61 -9.49 -0.06
C THR A 92 1.56 -10.57 0.20
N LEU A 93 1.47 -11.57 -0.67
CA LEU A 93 0.60 -12.74 -0.43
C LEU A 93 0.98 -13.50 0.85
N LYS A 94 2.24 -13.41 1.26
CA LYS A 94 2.77 -13.99 2.51
C LYS A 94 2.50 -13.13 3.75
N GLY A 95 1.88 -11.96 3.58
CA GLY A 95 1.49 -11.07 4.67
C GLY A 95 2.53 -10.03 5.09
N GLU A 96 3.69 -9.96 4.43
CA GLU A 96 4.68 -8.90 4.70
C GLU A 96 4.13 -7.55 4.22
N THR A 97 4.07 -6.58 5.13
CA THR A 97 3.56 -5.24 4.85
C THR A 97 4.65 -4.30 4.36
N PHE A 98 4.28 -3.35 3.50
CA PHE A 98 5.17 -2.29 3.06
C PHE A 98 4.42 -1.04 2.63
N TRP A 99 5.04 0.12 2.83
CA TRP A 99 4.51 1.38 2.32
C TRP A 99 4.76 1.47 0.82
N ALA A 100 3.70 1.74 0.07
CA ALA A 100 3.72 1.79 -1.37
C ALA A 100 3.13 3.10 -1.87
N ARG A 101 3.78 3.68 -2.87
CA ARG A 101 3.17 4.70 -3.71
C ARG A 101 2.59 3.99 -4.91
N ILE A 102 1.29 4.21 -5.13
CA ILE A 102 0.56 3.64 -6.24
C ILE A 102 0.14 4.76 -7.20
N ARG A 103 0.29 4.51 -8.49
CA ARG A 103 -0.10 5.44 -9.54
C ARG A 103 -0.90 4.69 -10.59
N GLY A 104 -2.10 5.14 -10.89
CA GLY A 104 -3.05 4.47 -11.77
C GLY A 104 -3.47 5.32 -12.96
N LYS A 105 -3.69 4.69 -14.11
CA LYS A 105 -4.40 5.26 -15.26
C LYS A 105 -5.34 4.23 -15.87
N PRO A 106 -6.47 4.62 -16.46
CA PRO A 106 -7.29 3.69 -17.23
C PRO A 106 -6.60 3.34 -18.54
N LEU A 107 -7.00 2.20 -19.07
CA LEU A 107 -6.72 1.72 -20.40
C LEU A 107 -8.06 1.55 -21.14
N ALA A 108 -8.03 1.02 -22.36
CA ALA A 108 -9.23 0.59 -23.06
C ALA A 108 -9.90 -0.59 -22.32
N ASP A 109 -11.15 -0.89 -22.67
CA ASP A 109 -11.90 -2.07 -22.21
C ASP A 109 -11.99 -2.18 -20.67
N GLU A 110 -12.29 -1.07 -19.99
CA GLU A 110 -12.47 -1.00 -18.52
C GLU A 110 -11.26 -1.46 -17.69
N LYS A 111 -10.09 -1.55 -18.33
CA LYS A 111 -8.83 -1.90 -17.66
C LYS A 111 -8.15 -0.68 -17.08
N THR A 112 -7.22 -0.93 -16.18
CA THR A 112 -6.35 0.09 -15.60
C THR A 112 -4.92 -0.42 -15.50
N VAL A 113 -3.95 0.45 -15.69
CA VAL A 113 -2.53 0.17 -15.44
C VAL A 113 -2.08 0.90 -14.20
N TRP A 114 -1.33 0.19 -13.37
CA TRP A 114 -0.82 0.69 -12.10
C TRP A 114 0.68 0.53 -12.02
N SER A 115 1.39 1.57 -11.59
CA SER A 115 2.76 1.48 -11.08
C SER A 115 2.73 1.43 -9.56
N ILE A 116 3.53 0.54 -8.97
CA ILE A 116 3.65 0.38 -7.52
C ILE A 116 5.13 0.51 -7.15
N GLU A 117 5.46 1.47 -6.31
CA GLU A 117 6.81 1.66 -5.82
C GLU A 117 6.83 1.49 -4.32
N ARG A 118 7.74 0.67 -3.81
CA ARG A 118 8.04 0.69 -2.37
C ARG A 118 8.62 2.05 -2.05
N VAL A 119 7.91 2.81 -1.25
CA VAL A 119 8.48 4.02 -0.66
C VAL A 119 9.29 3.53 0.52
N GLN A 120 10.51 4.05 0.69
CA GLN A 120 11.15 3.93 1.99
C GLN A 120 10.20 4.59 2.99
N ALA A 121 9.42 3.77 3.70
CA ALA A 121 8.93 4.19 5.00
C ALA A 121 10.18 4.68 5.70
N VAL A 122 10.20 5.95 6.10
CA VAL A 122 11.23 6.46 7.01
C VAL A 122 11.27 5.43 8.13
N GLY A 123 12.30 4.59 8.13
CA GLY A 123 12.40 3.46 9.02
C GLY A 123 12.25 4.03 10.41
N VAL A 124 11.15 3.70 11.07
CA VAL A 124 10.94 4.19 12.41
C VAL A 124 11.97 3.47 13.25
N ASN A 125 13.04 4.17 13.60
CA ASN A 125 13.99 3.67 14.57
C ASN A 125 13.26 3.60 15.91
N LEU A 126 12.66 2.45 16.21
CA LEU A 126 11.98 2.21 17.46
C LEU A 126 12.97 2.10 18.63
N ASP A 127 14.27 1.93 18.39
CA ASP A 127 15.30 1.85 19.44
C ASP A 127 15.43 3.17 20.22
N CYS A 128 14.90 4.29 19.69
CA CYS A 128 14.82 5.54 20.43
C CYS A 128 13.68 5.59 21.47
N LEU A 129 12.79 4.59 21.46
CA LEU A 129 11.67 4.48 22.40
C LEU A 129 12.12 3.78 23.69
N THR A 130 11.58 4.23 24.80
CA THR A 130 11.71 3.52 26.08
C THR A 130 10.83 2.27 26.07
N ASP A 131 11.10 1.30 26.96
CA ASP A 131 10.29 0.09 27.10
C ASP A 131 8.79 0.38 27.25
N ARG A 132 8.46 1.45 27.99
CA ARG A 132 7.07 1.84 28.21
C ARG A 132 6.43 2.43 26.95
N GLU A 133 7.18 3.17 26.16
CA GLU A 133 6.73 3.70 24.87
C GLU A 133 6.54 2.57 23.85
N HIS A 134 7.42 1.56 23.84
CA HIS A 134 7.25 0.34 23.06
C HIS A 134 5.97 -0.42 23.40
N GLN A 135 5.62 -0.51 24.68
CA GLN A 135 4.38 -1.14 25.12
C GLN A 135 3.16 -0.38 24.61
N VAL A 136 3.19 0.96 24.64
CA VAL A 136 2.11 1.81 24.10
C VAL A 136 1.99 1.66 22.58
N VAL A 137 3.11 1.74 21.84
CA VAL A 137 3.16 1.53 20.40
C VAL A 137 2.53 0.20 19.99
N ARG A 138 2.85 -0.90 20.70
CA ARG A 138 2.25 -2.22 20.43
C ARG A 138 0.73 -2.26 20.59
N GLN A 139 0.16 -1.53 21.55
CA GLN A 139 -1.30 -1.47 21.70
C GLN A 139 -1.93 -0.62 20.60
N LEU A 140 -1.30 0.50 20.23
CA LEU A 140 -1.79 1.38 19.17
C LEU A 140 -1.75 0.69 17.79
N ALA A 141 -0.68 -0.06 17.48
CA ALA A 141 -0.57 -0.85 16.26
C ALA A 141 -1.66 -1.93 16.13
N ARG A 142 -2.26 -2.36 17.24
CA ARG A 142 -3.43 -3.26 17.27
C ARG A 142 -4.77 -2.53 17.07
N GLY A 143 -4.74 -1.24 16.79
CA GLY A 143 -5.93 -0.41 16.61
C GLY A 143 -6.63 -0.02 17.92
N LEU A 144 -5.99 -0.22 19.08
CA LEU A 144 -6.60 0.13 20.37
C LEU A 144 -6.57 1.64 20.58
N THR A 145 -7.67 2.18 21.10
CA THR A 145 -7.72 3.57 21.58
C THR A 145 -6.79 3.74 22.79
N SER A 146 -6.35 4.96 23.07
CA SER A 146 -5.56 5.24 24.28
C SER A 146 -6.25 4.80 25.58
N LYS A 147 -7.59 4.72 25.60
CA LYS A 147 -8.35 4.24 26.75
C LYS A 147 -8.23 2.72 26.90
N GLN A 148 -8.43 1.97 25.80
CA GLN A 148 -8.25 0.52 25.79
C GLN A 148 -6.80 0.11 26.03
N ALA A 149 -5.84 0.84 25.47
CA ALA A 149 -4.42 0.64 25.74
C ALA A 149 -4.07 0.89 27.22
N ALA A 150 -4.69 1.89 27.85
CA ALA A 150 -4.50 2.17 29.27
C ALA A 150 -5.00 1.02 30.16
N GLU A 151 -6.17 0.45 29.83
CA GLU A 151 -6.72 -0.74 30.49
C GLU A 151 -5.76 -1.94 30.37
N GLN A 152 -5.25 -2.21 29.16
CA GLN A 152 -4.29 -3.30 28.91
C GLN A 152 -2.95 -3.11 29.63
N LEU A 153 -2.50 -1.87 29.76
CA LEU A 153 -1.19 -1.54 30.32
C LEU A 153 -1.23 -1.23 31.82
N GLY A 154 -2.39 -1.36 32.47
CA GLY A 154 -2.57 -1.10 33.90
C GLY A 154 -2.23 0.34 34.31
N CYS A 155 -2.56 1.33 33.46
CA CYS A 155 -2.27 2.73 33.76
C CYS A 155 -3.43 3.66 33.40
N SER A 156 -3.29 4.95 33.68
CA SER A 156 -4.33 5.93 33.34
C SER A 156 -4.31 6.28 31.84
N HIS A 157 -5.47 6.60 31.29
CA HIS A 157 -5.60 7.13 29.92
C HIS A 157 -4.68 8.34 29.67
N ARG A 158 -4.56 9.24 30.65
CA ARG A 158 -3.69 10.42 30.57
C ARG A 158 -2.20 10.07 30.47
N THR A 159 -1.80 8.96 31.09
CA THR A 159 -0.44 8.42 30.99
C THR A 159 -0.15 7.95 29.55
N VAL A 160 -1.09 7.23 28.93
CA VAL A 160 -0.96 6.78 27.54
C VAL A 160 -0.90 7.97 26.57
N GLU A 161 -1.75 8.98 26.73
CA GLU A 161 -1.68 10.21 25.92
C GLU A 161 -0.32 10.92 26.05
N THR A 162 0.24 10.95 27.26
CA THR A 162 1.57 11.53 27.51
C THR A 162 2.66 10.76 26.76
N HIS A 163 2.66 9.43 26.83
CA HIS A 163 3.58 8.60 26.06
C HIS A 163 3.36 8.79 24.56
N ARG A 164 2.12 8.86 24.09
CA ARG A 164 1.78 9.08 22.68
C ARG A 164 2.36 10.39 22.17
N GLY A 165 2.26 11.47 22.95
CA GLY A 165 2.90 12.76 22.62
C GLY A 165 4.42 12.67 22.52
N ARG A 166 5.08 11.91 23.39
CA ARG A 166 6.54 11.69 23.34
C ARG A 166 6.95 10.83 22.15
N ILE A 167 6.21 9.77 21.89
CA ILE A 167 6.42 8.89 20.73
C ILE A 167 6.28 9.70 19.43
N MET A 168 5.22 10.51 19.30
CA MET A 168 5.04 11.37 18.12
C MET A 168 6.22 12.32 17.91
N LYS A 169 6.75 12.93 18.97
CA LYS A 169 7.97 13.77 18.87
C LYS A 169 9.20 12.98 18.48
N LYS A 170 9.41 11.80 19.06
CA LYS A 170 10.58 10.94 18.78
C LYS A 170 10.58 10.36 17.37
N LEU A 171 9.39 10.05 16.85
CA LEU A 171 9.21 9.45 15.53
C LEU A 171 8.90 10.49 14.43
N ASP A 172 8.96 11.77 14.77
CA ASP A 172 8.60 12.91 13.91
C ASP A 172 7.25 12.68 13.21
N ALA A 173 6.23 12.34 13.99
CA ALA A 173 4.86 12.16 13.54
C ALA A 173 4.03 13.39 13.92
N ARG A 174 3.33 13.98 12.95
CA ARG A 174 2.54 15.21 13.13
C ARG A 174 1.15 14.93 13.68
N ASN A 175 0.65 13.71 13.49
CA ASN A 175 -0.65 13.27 13.99
C ASN A 175 -0.68 11.76 14.27
N ILE A 176 -1.79 11.29 14.83
CA ILE A 176 -1.96 9.87 15.19
C ILE A 176 -2.02 8.95 13.97
N ALA A 177 -2.56 9.41 12.84
CA ALA A 177 -2.61 8.61 11.62
C ALA A 177 -1.20 8.38 11.06
N GLU A 178 -0.37 9.43 11.03
CA GLU A 178 1.05 9.35 10.64
C GLU A 178 1.85 8.51 11.65
N LEU A 179 1.55 8.60 12.94
CA LEU A 179 2.15 7.73 13.95
C LEU A 179 1.81 6.26 13.68
N LEU A 180 0.53 5.95 13.47
CA LEU A 180 0.05 4.61 13.19
C LEU A 180 0.66 4.06 11.89
N GLN A 181 0.72 4.89 10.85
CA GLN A 181 1.42 4.60 9.59
C GLN A 181 2.88 4.24 9.83
N LYS A 182 3.58 5.02 10.65
CA LYS A 182 4.99 4.84 11.01
C LYS A 182 5.22 3.52 11.79
N ILE A 183 4.36 3.19 12.76
CA ILE A 183 4.57 2.02 13.65
C ILE A 183 3.95 0.70 13.18
N SER A 184 3.11 0.72 12.14
CA SER A 184 2.46 -0.49 11.59
C SER A 184 3.27 -1.11 10.44
N ALA A 185 4.53 -0.72 10.29
CA ALA A 185 5.48 -1.24 9.31
C ALA A 185 6.10 -2.56 9.77
#